data_AF-A0A9Q6YCX5-F1
#
_entry.id   AF-A0A9Q6YCX5-F1
#
_cell.length_a   1.000
_cell.length_b   1.000
_cell.length_c   1.000
_cell.angle_alpha   90.00
_cell.angle_beta   90.00
_cell.angle_gamma   90.00
#
_symmetry.space_group_name_H-M   'P 1'
#
loop_
_entity.id
_entity.type
_entity.pdbx_description
1 polymer ?
#
loop_
_entity_poly.entity_id
_entity_poly.type
_entity_poly.pdbx_seq_one_letter_code
_entity_poly.pdbx_strand_id
1 'polypeptide(L)'
;MLAPAGFAIEGLYHSHAAFQRIILAGNPESDLQDNFFSLMDLRTAIAFRHNYSRFYLSNIDHSLICYVASGSPQEQALEPLLMLVHPDTPDHLEQAYPPSIFLPSHLLSMVYVAGELRVVQGGSFWRRRGRIAAGWREWQAQILWEADVAPIHGPVLASADAAAQYAHEQMGKRRHVQQAGFILQHLQTSSFICTRPKATVYRAFDRPEVFPRGSNGLPQLPEGYRIVAVFHSADVLRAVVPEAQARVLNDFMSPDNLWVDFLLMQATPGVRAYFSAPEGALLCLRRFSDDAEAGLLAQVAHPDEFTSPLQRQLSRDQLNAMQYVRNVAAAFVLRVVNTDPVWTHRGRVDDSWVPFAPAVE
;
A
#
# COMPACT_ATOMS: atom_id res chain seq x y z
N MET A 1 21.45 -9.46 -21.08
CA MET A 1 21.64 -9.71 -19.64
C MET A 1 21.23 -11.14 -19.36
N LEU A 2 22.04 -11.91 -18.63
CA LEU A 2 21.65 -13.23 -18.13
C LEU A 2 21.00 -13.04 -16.76
N ALA A 3 19.83 -13.63 -16.54
CA ALA A 3 19.21 -13.65 -15.22
C ALA A 3 20.09 -14.47 -14.26
N PRO A 4 20.14 -14.11 -12.97
CA PRO A 4 20.71 -14.99 -11.94
C PRO A 4 20.05 -16.37 -11.98
N ALA A 5 20.79 -17.42 -11.61
CA ALA A 5 20.28 -18.79 -11.63
C ALA A 5 18.98 -18.91 -10.81
N GLY A 6 17.94 -19.49 -11.42
CA GLY A 6 16.61 -19.63 -10.82
C GLY A 6 15.67 -18.44 -11.01
N PHE A 7 16.11 -17.38 -11.69
CA PHE A 7 15.28 -16.20 -12.00
C PHE A 7 15.06 -16.05 -13.51
N ALA A 8 13.94 -15.44 -13.88
CA ALA A 8 13.62 -15.02 -15.24
C ALA A 8 13.48 -13.49 -15.28
N ILE A 9 13.88 -12.87 -16.39
CA ILE A 9 13.67 -11.43 -16.58
C ILE A 9 12.25 -11.20 -17.08
N GLU A 10 11.41 -10.60 -16.23
CA GLU A 10 10.01 -10.31 -16.54
C GLU A 10 9.77 -8.88 -17.05
N GLY A 11 10.82 -8.05 -17.11
CA GLY A 11 10.69 -6.70 -17.63
C GLY A 11 11.89 -5.81 -17.34
N LEU A 12 11.80 -4.59 -17.84
CA LEU A 12 12.76 -3.50 -17.65
C LEU A 12 12.02 -2.31 -17.06
N TYR A 13 12.61 -1.64 -16.07
CA TYR A 13 12.10 -0.39 -15.54
C TYR A 13 13.13 0.72 -15.70
N HIS A 14 12.67 1.93 -15.98
CA HIS A 14 13.53 3.12 -16.03
C HIS A 14 12.73 4.38 -15.68
N SER A 15 13.44 5.50 -15.60
CA SER A 15 12.92 6.85 -15.49
C SER A 15 13.63 7.71 -16.54
N HIS A 16 12.97 8.72 -17.10
CA HIS A 16 13.65 9.75 -17.88
C HIS A 16 13.62 11.08 -17.12
N ALA A 17 14.58 11.96 -17.42
CA ALA A 17 14.63 13.29 -16.82
C ALA A 17 13.47 14.15 -17.33
N ALA A 18 12.93 15.01 -16.47
CA ALA A 18 11.96 16.02 -16.85
C ALA A 18 12.54 16.90 -17.96
N PHE A 19 11.81 17.08 -19.05
CA PHE A 19 12.29 17.88 -20.16
C PHE A 19 12.29 19.37 -19.75
N GLN A 20 13.45 20.01 -19.74
CA GLN A 20 13.53 21.46 -19.50
C GLN A 20 12.88 22.19 -20.67
N ARG A 21 11.67 22.72 -20.46
CA ARG A 21 10.94 23.53 -21.43
C ARG A 21 10.60 24.90 -20.85
N ILE A 22 10.43 25.88 -21.72
CA ILE A 22 9.79 27.15 -21.36
C ILE A 22 8.30 26.82 -21.15
N ILE A 23 7.94 26.58 -19.90
CA ILE A 23 6.61 26.12 -19.47
C ILE A 23 5.55 27.16 -19.88
N LEU A 24 4.73 26.85 -20.88
CA LEU A 24 3.36 27.36 -20.91
C LEU A 24 2.58 26.49 -19.92
N ALA A 25 2.49 26.94 -18.67
CA ALA A 25 1.83 26.19 -17.61
C ALA A 25 0.38 25.87 -18.02
N GLY A 26 0.00 24.59 -17.97
CA GLY A 26 -1.37 24.14 -18.23
C GLY A 26 -1.68 23.64 -19.65
N ASN A 27 -0.69 23.35 -20.50
CA ASN A 27 -0.94 22.62 -21.74
C ASN A 27 -1.06 21.10 -21.49
N PRO A 28 -2.25 20.48 -21.67
CA PRO A 28 -2.46 19.07 -21.38
C PRO A 28 -1.65 18.11 -22.27
N GLU A 29 -1.18 18.57 -23.44
CA GLU A 29 -0.33 17.76 -24.32
C GLU A 29 1.12 17.72 -23.81
N SER A 30 1.65 18.85 -23.33
CA SER A 30 2.97 18.90 -22.71
C SER A 30 2.99 18.11 -21.39
N ASP A 31 1.96 18.23 -20.56
CA ASP A 31 1.83 17.43 -19.33
C ASP A 31 1.76 15.91 -19.64
N LEU A 32 1.06 15.53 -20.72
CA LEU A 32 1.01 14.14 -21.17
C LEU A 32 2.39 13.67 -21.63
N GLN A 33 3.11 14.50 -22.39
CA GLN A 33 4.42 14.14 -22.90
C GLN A 33 5.44 13.90 -21.77
N ASP A 34 5.41 14.72 -20.71
CA ASP A 34 6.28 14.57 -19.53
C ASP A 34 5.95 13.35 -18.67
N ASN A 35 4.76 12.77 -18.85
CA ASN A 35 4.29 11.61 -18.09
C ASN A 35 4.04 10.38 -18.99
N PHE A 36 4.65 10.33 -20.18
CA PHE A 36 4.47 9.22 -21.12
C PHE A 36 5.79 8.78 -21.74
N PHE A 37 5.82 7.57 -22.30
CA PHE A 37 7.01 7.03 -22.95
C PHE A 37 7.49 7.92 -24.10
N SER A 38 8.81 8.16 -24.16
CA SER A 38 9.42 8.79 -25.33
C SER A 38 9.39 7.86 -26.54
N LEU A 39 9.63 8.41 -27.74
CA LEU A 39 9.75 7.60 -28.96
C LEU A 39 10.88 6.57 -28.83
N MET A 40 12.00 6.95 -28.22
CA MET A 40 13.13 6.06 -27.97
C MET A 40 12.77 4.92 -27.00
N ASP A 41 12.00 5.23 -25.95
CA ASP A 41 11.55 4.21 -25.00
C ASP A 41 10.63 3.20 -25.67
N LEU A 42 9.67 3.66 -26.47
CA LEU A 42 8.75 2.80 -27.23
C LEU A 42 9.48 1.97 -28.29
N ARG A 43 10.45 2.56 -28.99
CA ARG A 43 11.32 1.86 -29.93
C ARG A 43 12.04 0.70 -29.24
N THR A 44 12.63 1.00 -28.08
CA THR A 44 13.33 -0.01 -27.26
C THR A 44 12.36 -1.09 -26.80
N ALA A 45 11.16 -0.71 -26.37
CA ALA A 45 10.14 -1.63 -25.90
C ALA A 45 9.71 -2.63 -26.99
N ILE A 46 9.46 -2.15 -28.21
CA ILE A 46 9.03 -3.00 -29.33
C ILE A 46 10.20 -3.84 -29.86
N ALA A 47 11.39 -3.28 -29.99
CA ALA A 47 12.57 -3.97 -30.50
C ALA A 47 13.03 -5.12 -29.59
N PHE A 48 13.01 -4.90 -28.26
CA PHE A 48 13.46 -5.89 -27.28
C PHE A 48 12.32 -6.68 -26.61
N ARG A 49 11.12 -6.71 -27.21
CA ARG A 49 9.95 -7.43 -26.68
C ARG A 49 10.18 -8.93 -26.39
N HIS A 50 11.06 -9.57 -27.15
CA HIS A 50 11.41 -10.98 -26.97
C HIS A 50 12.36 -11.20 -25.78
N ASN A 51 13.06 -10.15 -25.36
CA ASN A 51 13.99 -10.18 -24.24
C ASN A 51 13.30 -9.74 -22.94
N TYR A 52 12.34 -8.82 -23.04
CA TYR A 52 11.63 -8.25 -21.90
C TYR A 52 10.14 -8.17 -22.24
N SER A 53 9.32 -8.89 -21.47
CA SER A 53 7.88 -8.92 -21.69
C SER A 53 7.18 -7.62 -21.27
N ARG A 54 7.80 -6.80 -20.41
CA ARG A 54 7.20 -5.58 -19.85
C ARG A 54 8.21 -4.44 -19.76
N PHE A 55 7.77 -3.25 -20.12
CA PHE A 55 8.54 -2.02 -20.01
C PHE A 55 7.83 -1.06 -19.07
N TYR A 56 8.49 -0.70 -17.98
CA TYR A 56 7.97 0.17 -16.95
C TYR A 56 8.66 1.54 -17.01
N LEU A 57 7.85 2.60 -16.95
CA LEU A 57 8.31 3.97 -16.85
C LEU A 57 7.82 4.59 -15.54
N SER A 58 8.78 4.98 -14.71
CA SER A 58 8.53 5.82 -13.53
C SER A 58 8.52 7.28 -13.96
N ASN A 59 7.34 7.90 -13.88
CA ASN A 59 7.11 9.27 -14.34
C ASN A 59 7.42 10.31 -13.26
N ILE A 60 7.51 11.58 -13.67
CA ILE A 60 7.73 12.72 -12.78
C ILE A 60 6.57 12.93 -11.79
N ASP A 61 5.34 12.60 -12.20
CA ASP A 61 4.14 12.67 -11.34
C ASP A 61 4.07 11.57 -10.26
N HIS A 62 5.12 10.75 -10.13
CA HIS A 62 5.22 9.57 -9.28
C HIS A 62 4.30 8.40 -9.68
N SER A 63 3.70 8.45 -10.88
CA SER A 63 3.03 7.30 -11.48
C SER A 63 4.05 6.30 -12.02
N LEU A 64 3.61 5.05 -12.11
CA LEU A 64 4.32 3.99 -12.81
C LEU A 64 3.41 3.48 -13.91
N ILE A 65 3.81 3.65 -15.17
CA ILE A 65 3.10 3.08 -16.31
C ILE A 65 3.87 1.90 -16.88
N CYS A 66 3.17 0.95 -17.49
CA CYS A 66 3.71 -0.25 -18.08
C CYS A 66 3.19 -0.39 -19.51
N TYR A 67 4.10 -0.64 -20.44
CA TYR A 67 3.79 -1.04 -21.80
C TYR A 67 4.23 -2.48 -22.03
N VAL A 68 3.36 -3.28 -22.64
CA VAL A 68 3.61 -4.67 -23.05
C VAL A 68 3.45 -4.73 -24.56
N ALA A 69 4.58 -4.91 -25.25
CA ALA A 69 4.61 -5.08 -26.69
C ALA A 69 4.05 -6.45 -27.07
N SER A 70 3.08 -6.46 -27.97
CA SER A 70 2.33 -7.63 -28.41
C SER A 70 2.88 -8.25 -29.71
N GLY A 71 3.71 -7.53 -30.45
CA GLY A 71 4.14 -7.87 -31.81
C GLY A 71 3.06 -7.66 -32.87
N SER A 72 2.03 -6.85 -32.59
CA SER A 72 0.91 -6.64 -33.50
C SER A 72 1.33 -5.94 -34.82
N PRO A 73 0.55 -6.10 -35.92
CA PRO A 73 0.78 -5.34 -37.15
C PRO A 73 0.77 -3.81 -36.92
N GLN A 74 -0.02 -3.35 -35.94
CA GLN A 74 -0.07 -1.95 -35.54
C GLN A 74 1.24 -1.49 -34.89
N GLU A 75 1.91 -2.33 -34.10
CA GLU A 75 3.25 -2.02 -33.57
C GLU A 75 4.28 -1.93 -34.70
N GLN A 76 4.23 -2.85 -35.66
CA GLN A 76 5.12 -2.82 -36.83
C GLN A 76 4.92 -1.55 -37.66
N ALA A 77 3.68 -1.08 -37.79
CA ALA A 77 3.36 0.18 -38.46
C ALA A 77 3.87 1.43 -37.70
N LEU A 78 4.17 1.31 -36.41
CA LEU A 78 4.75 2.40 -35.62
C LEU A 78 6.28 2.50 -35.76
N GLU A 79 6.96 1.42 -36.16
CA GLU A 79 8.43 1.40 -36.25
C GLU A 79 9.01 2.56 -37.09
N PRO A 80 8.48 2.93 -38.28
CA PRO A 80 9.00 4.06 -39.04
C PRO A 80 8.87 5.40 -38.29
N LEU A 81 7.79 5.57 -37.54
CA LEU A 81 7.55 6.76 -36.72
C LEU A 81 8.55 6.83 -35.56
N LEU A 82 8.81 5.70 -34.90
CA LEU A 82 9.74 5.60 -33.78
C LEU A 82 11.21 5.70 -34.19
N MET A 83 11.50 5.54 -35.49
CA MET A 83 12.84 5.66 -36.08
C MET A 83 13.19 7.07 -36.57
N LEU A 84 12.26 8.03 -36.49
CA LEU A 84 12.52 9.45 -36.77
C LEU A 84 13.50 10.01 -35.72
N VAL A 85 14.80 9.97 -36.03
CA VAL A 85 15.85 10.61 -35.25
C VAL A 85 16.04 12.04 -35.78
N HIS A 86 15.81 13.06 -34.95
CA HIS A 86 16.21 14.42 -35.30
C HIS A 86 17.73 14.58 -35.05
N PRO A 87 18.53 15.12 -35.99
CA PRO A 87 19.99 15.15 -35.88
C PRO A 87 20.55 16.01 -34.73
N ASP A 88 19.80 17.00 -34.25
CA ASP A 88 20.32 18.03 -33.33
C ASP A 88 19.69 18.02 -31.93
N THR A 89 18.67 17.19 -31.67
CA THR A 89 18.08 17.02 -30.34
C THR A 89 17.53 15.61 -30.15
N PRO A 90 17.76 14.97 -28.99
CA PRO A 90 17.09 13.72 -28.68
C PRO A 90 15.58 13.99 -28.47
N ASP A 91 14.74 13.15 -29.05
CA ASP A 91 13.52 12.65 -28.40
C ASP A 91 12.26 13.54 -28.23
N HIS A 92 11.89 14.45 -29.14
CA HIS A 92 10.65 15.22 -28.96
C HIS A 92 9.74 15.35 -30.20
N LEU A 93 8.44 15.10 -29.99
CA LEU A 93 7.35 15.48 -30.90
C LEU A 93 7.10 17.01 -30.94
N GLU A 94 7.52 17.74 -29.89
CA GLU A 94 7.15 19.16 -29.68
C GLU A 94 8.30 20.16 -29.93
N GLN A 95 9.52 19.74 -30.28
CA GLN A 95 10.66 20.69 -30.40
C GLN A 95 10.89 21.33 -31.78
N ALA A 96 9.96 21.22 -32.74
CA ALA A 96 10.03 22.01 -33.97
C ALA A 96 8.69 22.70 -34.28
N TYR A 97 8.71 24.04 -34.32
CA TYR A 97 7.71 25.01 -34.81
C TYR A 97 6.87 24.55 -36.04
N PRO A 98 5.81 25.30 -36.45
CA PRO A 98 4.47 25.58 -35.89
C PRO A 98 3.43 24.49 -36.33
N PRO A 99 2.11 24.66 -36.04
CA PRO A 99 1.40 23.69 -35.21
C PRO A 99 1.66 22.24 -35.68
N SER A 100 2.39 21.48 -34.86
CA SER A 100 2.58 20.05 -35.10
C SER A 100 1.20 19.39 -35.19
N ILE A 101 0.85 18.88 -36.38
CA ILE A 101 -0.39 18.11 -36.61
C ILE A 101 -0.41 16.85 -35.72
N PHE A 102 0.76 16.41 -35.28
CA PHE A 102 0.96 15.23 -34.47
C PHE A 102 1.21 15.56 -33.00
N LEU A 103 0.18 15.37 -32.18
CA LEU A 103 0.19 15.64 -30.74
C LEU A 103 0.61 14.40 -29.93
N PRO A 104 1.15 14.55 -28.72
CA PRO A 104 1.39 13.45 -27.78
C PRO A 104 0.19 12.52 -27.58
N SER A 105 -1.04 13.04 -27.56
CA SER A 105 -2.25 12.23 -27.46
C SER A 105 -2.54 11.37 -28.70
N HIS A 106 -2.07 11.78 -29.90
CA HIS A 106 -2.10 10.92 -31.08
C HIS A 106 -1.14 9.74 -30.94
N LEU A 107 0.08 9.97 -30.45
CA LEU A 107 1.04 8.89 -30.16
C LEU A 107 0.46 7.91 -29.13
N LEU A 108 -0.05 8.43 -28.01
CA LEU A 108 -0.70 7.62 -26.97
C LEU A 108 -1.80 6.73 -27.57
N SER A 109 -2.62 7.30 -28.46
CA SER A 109 -3.71 6.59 -29.13
C SER A 109 -3.24 5.42 -29.96
N MET A 110 -2.15 5.59 -30.70
CA MET A 110 -1.57 4.50 -31.46
C MET A 110 -0.95 3.44 -30.56
N VAL A 111 -0.25 3.84 -29.49
CA VAL A 111 0.45 2.91 -28.60
C VAL A 111 -0.53 2.00 -27.83
N TYR A 112 -1.62 2.53 -27.27
CA TYR A 112 -2.58 1.69 -26.54
C TYR A 112 -3.41 0.78 -27.46
N VAL A 113 -3.51 1.11 -28.76
CA VAL A 113 -4.14 0.24 -29.77
C VAL A 113 -3.15 -0.85 -30.21
N ALA A 114 -1.87 -0.50 -30.32
CA ALA A 114 -0.84 -1.38 -30.81
C ALA A 114 -0.44 -2.46 -29.79
N GLY A 115 -0.37 -2.12 -28.50
CA GLY A 115 -0.06 -3.07 -27.43
C GLY A 115 -0.91 -2.87 -26.18
N GLU A 116 -0.45 -3.39 -25.04
CA GLU A 116 -1.14 -3.17 -23.76
C GLU A 116 -0.42 -2.09 -22.95
N LEU A 117 -1.08 -0.94 -22.79
CA LEU A 117 -0.62 0.15 -21.95
C LEU A 117 -1.45 0.22 -20.66
N ARG A 118 -0.78 0.28 -19.49
CA ARG A 118 -1.45 0.32 -18.19
C ARG A 118 -0.79 1.30 -17.23
N VAL A 119 -1.59 1.92 -16.36
CA VAL A 119 -1.11 2.57 -15.15
C VAL A 119 -1.04 1.53 -14.03
N VAL A 120 0.16 1.25 -13.56
CA VAL A 120 0.45 0.28 -12.48
C VAL A 120 0.35 0.95 -11.11
N GLN A 121 0.89 2.16 -10.98
CA GLN A 121 0.76 3.02 -9.81
C GLN A 121 0.29 4.40 -10.26
N GLY A 122 -0.71 4.96 -9.57
CA GLY A 122 -1.20 6.29 -9.87
C GLY A 122 -0.28 7.40 -9.33
N GLY A 123 -0.26 8.53 -10.04
CA GLY A 123 0.44 9.77 -9.71
C GLY A 123 -0.50 10.98 -9.79
N SER A 124 0.06 12.19 -9.84
CA SER A 124 -0.75 13.42 -9.94
C SER A 124 -1.37 13.61 -11.33
N PHE A 125 -0.70 13.15 -12.39
CA PHE A 125 -1.20 13.14 -13.76
C PHE A 125 -1.97 11.85 -14.03
N TRP A 126 -1.32 10.68 -13.97
CA TRP A 126 -2.01 9.40 -14.14
C TRP A 126 -2.69 8.98 -12.84
N ARG A 127 -3.89 9.50 -12.57
CA ARG A 127 -4.55 9.32 -11.26
C ARG A 127 -5.10 7.92 -11.03
N ARG A 128 -5.54 7.24 -12.09
CA ARG A 128 -6.18 5.92 -12.00
C ARG A 128 -5.27 4.80 -12.45
N ARG A 129 -5.26 3.72 -11.66
CA ARG A 129 -4.65 2.43 -12.01
C ARG A 129 -5.58 1.64 -12.92
N GLY A 130 -5.04 1.02 -13.96
CA GLY A 130 -5.83 0.27 -14.94
C GLY A 130 -5.25 0.34 -16.35
N ARG A 131 -5.92 -0.30 -17.30
CA ARG A 131 -5.55 -0.25 -18.73
C ARG A 131 -5.91 1.12 -19.31
N ILE A 132 -4.97 1.73 -20.02
CA ILE A 132 -5.22 2.95 -20.79
C ILE A 132 -5.82 2.53 -22.13
N ALA A 133 -6.90 3.19 -22.54
CA ALA A 133 -7.63 2.91 -23.77
C ALA A 133 -8.29 4.20 -24.30
N ALA A 134 -9.10 4.08 -25.36
CA ALA A 134 -9.92 5.18 -25.83
C ALA A 134 -10.78 5.77 -24.70
N GLY A 135 -10.89 7.10 -24.64
CA GLY A 135 -11.60 7.80 -23.55
C GLY A 135 -10.83 7.88 -22.22
N TRP A 136 -9.51 7.64 -22.21
CA TRP A 136 -8.69 7.64 -20.97
C TRP A 136 -8.82 8.92 -20.12
N ARG A 137 -9.03 10.09 -20.74
CA ARG A 137 -9.23 11.37 -20.03
C ARG A 137 -10.51 11.34 -19.18
N GLU A 138 -11.62 10.94 -19.79
CA GLU A 138 -12.91 10.79 -19.10
C GLU A 138 -12.82 9.68 -18.06
N TRP A 139 -12.20 8.55 -18.42
CA TRP A 139 -11.98 7.44 -17.50
C TRP A 139 -11.20 7.90 -16.27
N GLN A 140 -10.17 8.74 -16.39
CA GLN A 140 -9.46 9.27 -15.22
C GLN A 140 -10.22 10.32 -14.43
N ALA A 141 -11.05 11.13 -15.08
CA ALA A 141 -11.81 12.21 -14.44
C ALA A 141 -12.98 11.70 -13.60
N GLN A 142 -13.46 10.48 -13.85
CA GLN A 142 -14.50 9.86 -13.03
C GLN A 142 -14.05 9.76 -11.56
N ILE A 143 -15.00 9.85 -10.63
CA ILE A 143 -14.78 9.53 -9.21
C ILE A 143 -14.97 8.01 -9.07
N LEU A 144 -13.92 7.29 -8.67
CA LEU A 144 -14.04 5.90 -8.21
C LEU A 144 -13.73 5.91 -6.72
N TRP A 145 -14.39 5.02 -5.99
CA TRP A 145 -13.99 4.73 -4.63
C TRP A 145 -12.70 3.91 -4.75
N GLU A 146 -11.67 4.21 -3.94
CA GLU A 146 -10.38 3.49 -4.03
C GLU A 146 -10.52 1.96 -3.94
N ALA A 147 -11.58 1.49 -3.29
CA ALA A 147 -11.94 0.09 -3.19
C ALA A 147 -12.20 -0.57 -4.56
N ASP A 148 -12.64 0.16 -5.58
CA ASP A 148 -13.03 -0.39 -6.88
C ASP A 148 -11.85 -0.93 -7.70
N VAL A 149 -10.61 -0.69 -7.26
CA VAL A 149 -9.39 -1.18 -7.90
C VAL A 149 -8.62 -2.08 -6.96
N ALA A 150 -8.24 -3.28 -7.43
CA ALA A 150 -7.46 -4.23 -6.64
C ALA A 150 -6.19 -3.58 -6.06
N PRO A 151 -5.88 -3.78 -4.76
CA PRO A 151 -4.79 -3.09 -4.08
C PRO A 151 -3.42 -3.51 -4.66
N ILE A 152 -2.40 -2.67 -4.46
CA ILE A 152 -1.01 -3.08 -4.69
C ILE A 152 -0.60 -3.97 -3.53
N HIS A 153 0.07 -5.08 -3.82
CA HIS A 153 0.61 -5.97 -2.80
C HIS A 153 2.13 -5.80 -2.67
N GLY A 154 2.64 -6.09 -1.48
CA GLY A 154 4.07 -6.24 -1.22
C GLY A 154 4.66 -7.51 -1.85
N PRO A 155 5.95 -7.78 -1.60
CA PRO A 155 6.60 -8.98 -2.09
C PRO A 155 5.99 -10.25 -1.47
N VAL A 156 6.25 -11.38 -2.11
CA VAL A 156 5.92 -12.70 -1.58
C VAL A 156 6.92 -13.06 -0.49
N LEU A 157 6.43 -13.34 0.71
CA LEU A 157 7.20 -13.53 1.93
C LEU A 157 6.89 -14.89 2.57
N ALA A 158 7.83 -15.40 3.35
CA ALA A 158 7.77 -16.76 3.90
C ALA A 158 6.85 -16.90 5.13
N SER A 159 6.50 -15.79 5.80
CA SER A 159 5.66 -15.82 7.01
C SER A 159 4.78 -14.58 7.14
N ALA A 160 3.72 -14.69 7.94
CA ALA A 160 2.88 -13.55 8.28
C ALA A 160 3.66 -12.45 9.03
N ASP A 161 4.61 -12.84 9.89
CA ASP A 161 5.47 -11.89 10.61
C ASP A 161 6.39 -11.13 9.65
N ALA A 162 6.97 -11.80 8.65
CA ALA A 162 7.78 -11.14 7.63
C ALA A 162 6.94 -10.15 6.80
N ALA A 163 5.71 -10.53 6.45
CA ALA A 163 4.76 -9.63 5.79
C ALA A 163 4.37 -8.43 6.66
N ALA A 164 4.19 -8.64 7.96
CA ALA A 164 3.92 -7.57 8.91
C ALA A 164 5.12 -6.63 9.08
N GLN A 165 6.35 -7.16 9.12
CA GLN A 165 7.58 -6.37 9.18
C GLN A 165 7.77 -5.52 7.93
N TYR A 166 7.55 -6.08 6.74
CA TYR A 166 7.56 -5.31 5.50
C TYR A 166 6.52 -4.19 5.52
N ALA A 167 5.28 -4.49 5.95
CA ALA A 167 4.21 -3.49 6.08
C ALA A 167 4.58 -2.40 7.10
N HIS A 168 5.18 -2.77 8.23
CA HIS A 168 5.68 -1.86 9.26
C HIS A 168 6.73 -0.89 8.72
N GLU A 169 7.71 -1.39 7.96
CA GLU A 169 8.70 -0.54 7.28
C GLU A 169 8.05 0.43 6.29
N GLN A 170 7.03 -0.02 5.55
CA GLN A 170 6.30 0.86 4.62
C GLN A 170 5.49 1.94 5.36
N MET A 171 4.83 1.60 6.47
CA MET A 171 4.09 2.55 7.31
C MET A 171 5.01 3.59 7.93
N GLY A 172 6.22 3.17 8.33
CA GLY A 172 7.26 4.04 8.89
C GLY A 172 7.72 5.17 7.97
N LYS A 173 7.45 5.09 6.65
CA LYS A 173 7.72 6.16 5.68
C LYS A 173 6.71 7.31 5.74
N ARG A 174 5.56 7.12 6.41
CA ARG A 174 4.45 8.09 6.50
C ARG A 174 3.88 8.17 7.92
N ARG A 175 4.72 8.50 8.91
CA ARG A 175 4.38 8.43 10.35
C ARG A 175 3.27 9.38 10.82
N HIS A 176 2.89 10.38 10.01
CA HIS A 176 1.92 11.41 10.39
C HIS A 176 0.47 11.09 9.98
N VAL A 177 0.21 9.90 9.44
CA VAL A 177 -1.13 9.44 9.07
C VAL A 177 -1.37 8.05 9.62
N GLN A 178 -2.57 7.81 10.13
CA GLN A 178 -3.00 6.46 10.48
C GLN A 178 -3.13 5.63 9.21
N GLN A 179 -2.54 4.43 9.25
CA GLN A 179 -2.48 3.52 8.13
C GLN A 179 -2.97 2.15 8.53
N ALA A 180 -3.60 1.43 7.60
CA ALA A 180 -4.00 0.05 7.79
C ALA A 180 -3.97 -0.77 6.50
N GLY A 181 -4.08 -2.08 6.63
CA GLY A 181 -4.10 -3.02 5.53
C GLY A 181 -4.27 -4.47 5.99
N PHE A 182 -4.18 -5.40 5.04
CA PHE A 182 -4.36 -6.82 5.29
C PHE A 182 -3.13 -7.63 4.88
N ILE A 183 -2.89 -8.73 5.60
CA ILE A 183 -1.95 -9.78 5.23
C ILE A 183 -2.75 -10.97 4.72
N LEU A 184 -2.34 -11.48 3.57
CA LEU A 184 -2.96 -12.60 2.90
C LEU A 184 -2.00 -13.78 2.84
N GLN A 185 -2.55 -14.99 2.91
CA GLN A 185 -1.81 -16.24 2.74
C GLN A 185 -2.33 -16.97 1.50
N HIS A 186 -1.41 -17.42 0.66
CA HIS A 186 -1.73 -18.30 -0.45
C HIS A 186 -2.04 -19.71 0.05
N LEU A 187 -3.15 -20.29 -0.39
CA LEU A 187 -3.71 -21.53 0.17
C LEU A 187 -2.86 -22.77 -0.12
N GLN A 188 -2.11 -22.79 -1.23
CA GLN A 188 -1.34 -23.97 -1.66
C GLN A 188 0.14 -23.91 -1.26
N THR A 189 0.77 -22.74 -1.47
CA THR A 189 2.20 -22.56 -1.23
C THR A 189 2.51 -22.10 0.19
N SER A 190 1.49 -21.70 0.97
CA SER A 190 1.65 -21.07 2.28
C SER A 190 2.57 -19.85 2.27
N SER A 191 2.65 -19.14 1.14
CA SER A 191 3.36 -17.86 1.04
C SER A 191 2.46 -16.70 1.44
N PHE A 192 3.05 -15.58 1.86
CA PHE A 192 2.33 -14.44 2.41
C PHE A 192 2.60 -13.17 1.61
N ILE A 193 1.59 -12.33 1.47
CA ILE A 193 1.69 -10.99 0.90
C ILE A 193 0.96 -10.01 1.82
N CYS A 194 1.35 -8.73 1.84
CA CYS A 194 0.57 -7.68 2.48
C CYS A 194 -0.01 -6.74 1.42
N THR A 195 -1.14 -6.11 1.70
CA THR A 195 -1.57 -4.94 0.92
C THR A 195 -0.61 -3.77 1.19
N ARG A 196 -0.50 -2.83 0.26
CA ARG A 196 0.15 -1.55 0.53
C ARG A 196 -0.60 -0.84 1.67
N PRO A 197 0.10 -0.24 2.66
CA PRO A 197 -0.56 0.51 3.70
C PRO A 197 -1.42 1.64 3.12
N LYS A 198 -2.69 1.66 3.48
CA LYS A 198 -3.66 2.66 3.08
C LYS A 198 -3.80 3.67 4.21
N ALA A 199 -3.73 4.96 3.89
CA ALA A 199 -4.07 6.00 4.84
C ALA A 199 -5.58 5.96 5.11
N THR A 200 -5.98 5.73 6.36
CA THR A 200 -7.38 5.55 6.74
C THR A 200 -7.57 5.85 8.22
N VAL A 201 -8.81 6.12 8.61
CA VAL A 201 -9.21 6.15 10.02
C VAL A 201 -9.57 4.73 10.41
N TYR A 202 -8.76 4.10 11.27
CA TYR A 202 -8.87 2.67 11.53
C TYR A 202 -10.22 2.27 12.13
N ARG A 203 -10.87 3.18 12.87
CA ARG A 203 -12.23 3.01 13.42
C ARG A 203 -13.28 2.56 12.37
N ALA A 204 -13.14 3.00 11.12
CA ALA A 204 -14.08 2.67 10.04
C ALA A 204 -13.54 1.59 9.08
N PHE A 205 -12.33 1.09 9.33
CA PHE A 205 -11.62 0.24 8.41
C PHE A 205 -12.22 -1.16 8.31
N ASP A 206 -12.54 -1.57 7.08
CA ASP A 206 -13.02 -2.91 6.78
C ASP A 206 -12.53 -3.36 5.39
N ARG A 207 -12.71 -4.65 5.08
CA ARG A 207 -12.31 -5.28 3.81
C ARG A 207 -12.82 -4.52 2.57
N PRO A 208 -14.07 -4.02 2.51
CA PRO A 208 -14.56 -3.25 1.37
C PRO A 208 -13.87 -1.89 1.17
N GLU A 209 -13.03 -1.41 2.09
CA GLU A 209 -12.23 -0.20 1.87
C GLU A 209 -10.95 -0.46 1.05
N VAL A 210 -10.53 -1.74 0.98
CA VAL A 210 -9.25 -2.16 0.40
C VAL A 210 -9.43 -3.02 -0.85
N PHE A 211 -10.46 -3.86 -0.87
CA PHE A 211 -10.70 -4.81 -1.95
C PHE A 211 -11.95 -4.44 -2.75
N PRO A 212 -11.92 -4.61 -4.09
CA PRO A 212 -13.10 -4.41 -4.93
C PRO A 212 -14.20 -5.37 -4.57
N ARG A 213 -15.45 -4.97 -4.80
CA ARG A 213 -16.60 -5.84 -4.59
C ARG A 213 -16.81 -6.70 -5.83
N GLY A 214 -16.95 -8.01 -5.62
CA GLY A 214 -17.42 -8.92 -6.66
C GLY A 214 -18.90 -8.69 -7.00
N SER A 215 -19.40 -9.42 -8.00
CA SER A 215 -20.81 -9.38 -8.42
C SER A 215 -21.80 -9.77 -7.30
N ASN A 216 -21.34 -10.51 -6.30
CA ASN A 216 -22.09 -10.88 -5.09
C ASN A 216 -22.02 -9.82 -3.98
N GLY A 217 -21.37 -8.68 -4.20
CA GLY A 217 -21.18 -7.61 -3.22
C GLY A 217 -20.09 -7.87 -2.17
N LEU A 218 -19.44 -9.04 -2.19
CA LEU A 218 -18.37 -9.39 -1.24
C LEU A 218 -17.00 -8.89 -1.71
N PRO A 219 -16.07 -8.60 -0.78
CA PRO A 219 -14.68 -8.30 -1.11
C PRO A 219 -14.02 -9.38 -1.98
N GLN A 220 -13.49 -8.99 -3.13
CA GLN A 220 -12.77 -9.83 -4.07
C GLN A 220 -11.28 -9.83 -3.74
N LEU A 221 -10.82 -10.93 -3.14
CA LEU A 221 -9.41 -11.16 -2.86
C LEU A 221 -8.68 -11.67 -4.10
N PRO A 222 -7.34 -11.53 -4.16
CA PRO A 222 -6.53 -12.24 -5.14
C PRO A 222 -6.83 -13.75 -5.13
N GLU A 223 -6.86 -14.35 -6.32
CA GLU A 223 -7.16 -15.77 -6.48
C GLU A 223 -6.19 -16.64 -5.67
N GLY A 224 -6.73 -17.64 -4.96
CA GLY A 224 -5.93 -18.54 -4.14
C GLY A 224 -5.43 -17.95 -2.81
N TYR A 225 -5.83 -16.73 -2.45
CA TYR A 225 -5.47 -16.09 -1.18
C TYR A 225 -6.64 -16.00 -0.20
N ARG A 226 -6.31 -16.08 1.10
CA ARG A 226 -7.21 -15.74 2.21
C ARG A 226 -6.57 -14.69 3.11
N ILE A 227 -7.38 -13.87 3.79
CA ILE A 227 -6.89 -12.96 4.83
C ILE A 227 -6.47 -13.77 6.06
N VAL A 228 -5.30 -13.47 6.60
CA VAL A 228 -4.74 -14.10 7.83
C VAL A 228 -4.34 -13.09 8.89
N ALA A 229 -4.22 -11.81 8.52
CA ALA A 229 -4.05 -10.74 9.49
C ALA A 229 -4.57 -9.40 8.98
N VAL A 230 -4.90 -8.51 9.91
CA VAL A 230 -4.96 -7.06 9.70
C VAL A 230 -3.68 -6.45 10.26
N PHE A 231 -3.21 -5.35 9.68
CA PHE A 231 -2.17 -4.53 10.28
C PHE A 231 -2.62 -3.07 10.31
N HIS A 232 -2.22 -2.33 11.33
CA HIS A 232 -2.51 -0.91 11.46
C HIS A 232 -1.45 -0.17 12.28
N SER A 233 -1.41 1.15 12.13
CA SER A 233 -0.60 2.04 12.97
C SER A 233 -1.44 2.65 14.11
N ALA A 234 -0.74 3.34 15.01
CA ALA A 234 -1.37 4.18 16.04
C ALA A 234 -2.28 5.28 15.46
N ASP A 235 -3.16 5.77 16.33
CA ASP A 235 -3.96 6.97 16.06
C ASP A 235 -3.06 8.18 15.85
N VAL A 236 -3.49 9.11 15.01
CA VAL A 236 -2.75 10.35 14.75
C VAL A 236 -2.71 11.24 15.99
N LEU A 237 -3.81 11.26 16.74
CA LEU A 237 -3.92 12.03 17.97
C LEU A 237 -3.37 11.22 19.14
N ARG A 238 -2.41 11.80 19.84
CA ARG A 238 -1.83 11.22 21.05
C ARG A 238 -2.81 11.27 22.22
N ALA A 239 -2.69 10.30 23.12
CA ALA A 239 -3.48 10.27 24.35
C ALA A 239 -3.18 11.51 25.21
N VAL A 240 -4.25 12.19 25.68
CA VAL A 240 -4.15 13.31 26.63
C VAL A 240 -4.14 12.73 28.03
N VAL A 241 -2.95 12.40 28.53
CA VAL A 241 -2.70 11.70 29.80
C VAL A 241 -1.41 12.25 30.44
N PRO A 242 -1.15 12.00 31.74
CA PRO A 242 0.12 12.37 32.36
C PRO A 242 1.33 11.81 31.61
N GLU A 243 2.42 12.59 31.52
CA GLU A 243 3.61 12.27 30.71
C GLU A 243 4.20 10.89 31.03
N ALA A 244 4.19 10.50 32.31
CA ALA A 244 4.66 9.20 32.78
C ALA A 244 3.93 8.01 32.13
N GLN A 245 2.67 8.19 31.73
CA GLN A 245 1.84 7.17 31.08
C GLN A 245 1.78 7.36 29.56
N ALA A 246 1.94 8.60 29.10
CA ALA A 246 1.81 8.98 27.70
C ALA A 246 2.76 8.17 26.80
N ARG A 247 3.98 7.89 27.23
CA ARG A 247 4.93 7.12 26.41
C ARG A 247 4.45 5.70 26.13
N VAL A 248 3.96 5.00 27.15
CA VAL A 248 3.46 3.62 27.00
C VAL A 248 2.15 3.61 26.22
N LEU A 249 1.22 4.53 26.52
CA LEU A 249 -0.09 4.57 25.85
C LEU A 249 0.00 5.01 24.39
N ASN A 250 0.91 5.92 24.05
CA ASN A 250 1.12 6.32 22.65
C ASN A 250 1.89 5.26 21.84
N ASP A 251 2.54 4.32 22.51
CA ASP A 251 3.25 3.19 21.89
C ASP A 251 2.50 1.86 22.04
N PHE A 252 1.20 1.95 22.31
CA PHE A 252 0.29 0.81 22.36
C PHE A 252 -1.03 1.15 21.67
N MET A 253 -1.80 0.13 21.30
CA MET A 253 -3.10 0.31 20.65
C MET A 253 -4.09 0.97 21.60
N SER A 254 -4.79 2.00 21.09
CA SER A 254 -5.89 2.62 21.83
C SER A 254 -7.04 1.62 22.05
N PRO A 255 -7.87 1.82 23.09
CA PRO A 255 -9.07 1.01 23.30
C PRO A 255 -9.98 0.89 22.07
N ASP A 256 -10.04 1.96 21.26
CA ASP A 256 -10.85 2.00 20.04
C ASP A 256 -10.26 1.11 18.93
N ASN A 257 -8.94 1.19 18.72
CA ASN A 257 -8.26 0.32 17.75
C ASN A 257 -8.33 -1.15 18.18
N LEU A 258 -8.16 -1.43 19.48
CA LEU A 258 -8.33 -2.77 20.03
C LEU A 258 -9.75 -3.32 19.81
N TRP A 259 -10.77 -2.48 19.91
CA TRP A 259 -12.15 -2.85 19.60
C TRP A 259 -12.31 -3.23 18.13
N VAL A 260 -11.75 -2.46 17.20
CA VAL A 260 -11.77 -2.79 15.76
C VAL A 260 -11.03 -4.09 15.46
N ASP A 261 -9.84 -4.28 16.04
CA ASP A 261 -9.08 -5.52 15.91
C ASP A 261 -9.92 -6.71 16.35
N PHE A 262 -10.61 -6.60 17.47
CA PHE A 262 -11.52 -7.62 17.95
C PHE A 262 -12.64 -7.92 16.95
N LEU A 263 -13.35 -6.90 16.45
CA LEU A 263 -14.43 -7.08 15.48
C LEU A 263 -13.95 -7.79 14.20
N LEU A 264 -12.78 -7.39 13.68
CA LEU A 264 -12.20 -8.01 12.49
C LEU A 264 -11.77 -9.47 12.74
N MET A 265 -11.19 -9.76 13.90
CA MET A 265 -10.84 -11.13 14.30
C MET A 265 -12.08 -11.99 14.58
N GLN A 266 -13.16 -11.42 15.08
CA GLN A 266 -14.43 -12.12 15.30
C GLN A 266 -15.12 -12.45 13.97
N ALA A 267 -15.13 -11.51 13.02
CA ALA A 267 -15.67 -11.71 11.67
C ALA A 267 -14.81 -12.64 10.80
N THR A 268 -13.60 -12.99 11.25
CA THR A 268 -12.63 -13.79 10.48
C THR A 268 -11.85 -14.74 11.41
N PRO A 269 -12.37 -15.95 11.67
CA PRO A 269 -11.70 -16.91 12.55
C PRO A 269 -10.25 -17.18 12.13
N GLY A 270 -9.32 -17.13 13.09
CA GLY A 270 -7.89 -17.36 12.88
C GLY A 270 -7.08 -16.16 12.38
N VAL A 271 -7.72 -15.01 12.16
CA VAL A 271 -7.03 -13.75 11.85
C VAL A 271 -6.32 -13.19 13.08
N ARG A 272 -5.17 -12.55 12.84
CA ARG A 272 -4.37 -11.83 13.83
C ARG A 272 -4.40 -10.33 13.54
N ALA A 273 -4.09 -9.50 14.53
CA ALA A 273 -3.83 -8.09 14.33
C ALA A 273 -2.36 -7.77 14.57
N TYR A 274 -1.76 -6.97 13.69
CA TYR A 274 -0.41 -6.44 13.87
C TYR A 274 -0.47 -4.93 14.07
N PHE A 275 0.09 -4.46 15.18
CA PHE A 275 0.15 -3.05 15.52
C PHE A 275 1.56 -2.52 15.32
N SER A 276 1.68 -1.51 14.47
CA SER A 276 2.91 -0.76 14.23
C SER A 276 2.98 0.42 15.17
N ALA A 277 3.78 0.29 16.22
CA ALA A 277 3.96 1.32 17.23
C ALA A 277 4.79 2.51 16.68
N PRO A 278 4.53 3.75 17.12
CA PRO A 278 5.22 4.94 16.62
C PRO A 278 6.73 4.97 16.90
N GLU A 279 7.19 4.37 18.00
CA GLU A 279 8.61 4.34 18.39
C GLU A 279 9.39 3.18 17.72
N GLY A 280 8.70 2.28 17.02
CA GLY A 280 9.30 1.25 16.18
C GLY A 280 8.96 -0.19 16.56
N ALA A 281 8.25 -0.41 17.66
CA ALA A 281 7.78 -1.76 17.99
C ALA A 281 6.75 -2.26 16.96
N LEU A 282 6.74 -3.57 16.79
CA LEU A 282 5.71 -4.29 16.05
C LEU A 282 5.12 -5.33 16.97
N LEU A 283 3.84 -5.17 17.29
CA LEU A 283 3.11 -6.06 18.19
C LEU A 283 2.18 -6.95 17.37
N CYS A 284 1.99 -8.18 17.81
CA CYS A 284 1.07 -9.15 17.25
C CYS A 284 0.04 -9.53 18.32
N LEU A 285 -1.22 -9.36 18.01
CA LEU A 285 -2.36 -9.73 18.84
C LEU A 285 -3.12 -10.88 18.19
N ARG A 286 -3.52 -11.86 18.99
CA ARG A 286 -4.39 -12.97 18.55
C ARG A 286 -5.37 -13.34 19.65
N ARG A 287 -6.59 -13.71 19.25
CA ARG A 287 -7.61 -14.30 20.13
C ARG A 287 -7.08 -15.53 20.87
N PHE A 288 -7.45 -15.65 22.14
CA PHE A 288 -7.03 -16.71 23.04
C PHE A 288 -8.22 -17.55 23.52
N SER A 289 -9.21 -16.90 24.14
CA SER A 289 -10.36 -17.54 24.76
C SER A 289 -11.52 -16.56 24.86
N ASP A 290 -12.72 -16.97 24.42
CA ASP A 290 -13.90 -16.11 24.43
C ASP A 290 -14.22 -15.57 25.85
N ASP A 291 -14.08 -16.41 26.88
CA ASP A 291 -14.35 -16.03 28.27
C ASP A 291 -13.41 -14.95 28.82
N ALA A 292 -12.12 -15.03 28.48
CA ALA A 292 -11.11 -14.07 28.93
C ALA A 292 -11.27 -12.73 28.20
N GLU A 293 -11.72 -12.77 26.95
CA GLU A 293 -11.96 -11.59 26.12
C GLU A 293 -13.20 -10.82 26.60
N ALA A 294 -14.29 -11.50 26.97
CA ALA A 294 -15.58 -10.89 27.29
C ALA A 294 -15.49 -9.74 28.31
N GLY A 295 -14.70 -9.89 29.38
CA GLY A 295 -14.57 -8.86 30.43
C GLY A 295 -13.82 -7.59 29.97
N LEU A 296 -12.83 -7.73 29.09
CA LEU A 296 -12.13 -6.59 28.49
C LEU A 296 -12.99 -5.93 27.41
N LEU A 297 -13.72 -6.74 26.63
CA LEU A 297 -14.60 -6.26 25.57
C LEU A 297 -15.73 -5.37 26.07
N ALA A 298 -16.33 -5.73 27.22
CA ALA A 298 -17.32 -4.87 27.87
C ALA A 298 -16.77 -3.47 28.24
N GLN A 299 -15.45 -3.34 28.40
CA GLN A 299 -14.81 -2.07 28.74
C GLN A 299 -14.32 -1.29 27.53
N VAL A 300 -14.03 -1.95 26.41
CA VAL A 300 -13.63 -1.28 25.15
C VAL A 300 -14.80 -0.98 24.23
N ALA A 301 -15.93 -1.69 24.34
CA ALA A 301 -17.12 -1.43 23.55
C ALA A 301 -17.77 -0.08 23.92
N HIS A 302 -18.17 0.69 22.90
CA HIS A 302 -18.87 1.97 23.06
C HIS A 302 -19.67 2.33 21.79
N PRO A 303 -20.71 1.55 21.45
CA PRO A 303 -21.49 1.80 20.24
C PRO A 303 -22.23 3.15 20.26
N ASP A 304 -22.62 3.63 21.45
CA ASP A 304 -23.46 4.83 21.63
C ASP A 304 -22.73 6.02 22.27
N GLU A 305 -21.43 5.89 22.55
CA GLU A 305 -20.62 6.94 23.18
C GLU A 305 -19.39 7.28 22.33
N PHE A 306 -18.85 8.50 22.49
CA PHE A 306 -17.61 8.90 21.81
C PHE A 306 -16.34 8.27 22.42
N THR A 307 -16.43 7.66 23.61
CA THR A 307 -15.27 7.22 24.37
C THR A 307 -15.59 5.98 25.20
N SER A 308 -14.79 4.92 25.05
CA SER A 308 -14.96 3.69 25.84
C SER A 308 -14.81 3.90 27.35
N PRO A 309 -15.47 3.08 28.19
CA PRO A 309 -15.21 3.03 29.62
C PRO A 309 -13.72 2.91 29.95
N LEU A 310 -12.98 2.07 29.21
CA LEU A 310 -11.54 1.89 29.39
C LEU A 310 -10.76 3.18 29.09
N GLN A 311 -11.08 3.86 28.00
CA GLN A 311 -10.47 5.15 27.65
C GLN A 311 -10.81 6.24 28.70
N ARG A 312 -12.02 6.22 29.26
CA ARG A 312 -12.41 7.11 30.38
C ARG A 312 -11.61 6.82 31.65
N GLN A 313 -11.34 5.56 31.96
CA GLN A 313 -10.52 5.20 33.12
C GLN A 313 -9.06 5.63 32.94
N LEU A 314 -8.48 5.42 31.75
CA LEU A 314 -7.12 5.87 31.41
C LEU A 314 -6.98 7.40 31.50
N SER A 315 -7.93 8.14 30.94
CA SER A 315 -7.90 9.62 30.97
C SER A 315 -8.12 10.22 32.36
N ARG A 316 -8.79 9.50 33.27
CA ARG A 316 -9.03 9.91 34.66
C ARG A 316 -8.02 9.34 35.65
N ASP A 317 -6.96 8.69 35.17
CA ASP A 317 -5.94 8.04 36.00
C ASP A 317 -6.52 6.98 36.98
N GLN A 318 -7.62 6.35 36.59
CA GLN A 318 -8.27 5.27 37.35
C GLN A 318 -7.71 3.90 36.96
N LEU A 319 -7.10 3.81 35.78
CA LEU A 319 -6.36 2.66 35.27
C LEU A 319 -5.05 3.19 34.71
N ASN A 320 -3.92 2.60 35.10
CA ASN A 320 -2.65 3.03 34.55
C ASN A 320 -2.28 2.28 33.25
N ALA A 321 -1.37 2.85 32.46
CA ALA A 321 -0.92 2.28 31.20
C ALA A 321 -0.43 0.83 31.28
N MET A 322 0.32 0.49 32.32
CA MET A 322 0.87 -0.86 32.50
C MET A 322 -0.23 -1.88 32.81
N GLN A 323 -1.20 -1.51 33.65
CA GLN A 323 -2.38 -2.34 33.92
C GLN A 323 -3.20 -2.55 32.66
N TYR A 324 -3.35 -1.53 31.82
CA TYR A 324 -4.03 -1.70 30.53
C TYR A 324 -3.33 -2.73 29.64
N VAL A 325 -2.01 -2.63 29.44
CA VAL A 325 -1.25 -3.61 28.64
C VAL A 325 -1.42 -5.03 29.20
N ARG A 326 -1.30 -5.19 30.52
CA ARG A 326 -1.46 -6.50 31.18
C ARG A 326 -2.87 -7.05 31.06
N ASN A 327 -3.91 -6.20 31.13
CA ASN A 327 -5.29 -6.61 30.90
C ASN A 327 -5.47 -7.13 29.47
N VAL A 328 -4.86 -6.47 28.47
CA VAL A 328 -4.87 -6.95 27.08
C VAL A 328 -4.11 -8.27 26.95
N ALA A 329 -2.93 -8.40 27.56
CA ALA A 329 -2.12 -9.63 27.53
C ALA A 329 -2.77 -10.82 28.28
N ALA A 330 -3.64 -10.55 29.25
CA ALA A 330 -4.43 -11.58 29.93
C ALA A 330 -5.62 -12.05 29.09
N ALA A 331 -6.25 -11.14 28.34
CA ALA A 331 -7.40 -11.44 27.47
C ALA A 331 -6.98 -12.06 26.12
N PHE A 332 -5.83 -11.66 25.59
CA PHE A 332 -5.35 -12.03 24.26
C PHE A 332 -3.92 -12.58 24.30
N VAL A 333 -3.52 -13.31 23.26
CA VAL A 333 -2.09 -13.61 23.04
C VAL A 333 -1.42 -12.38 22.42
N LEU A 334 -0.82 -11.54 23.26
CA LEU A 334 0.01 -10.40 22.85
C LEU A 334 1.48 -10.83 22.74
N ARG A 335 2.12 -10.49 21.62
CA ARG A 335 3.53 -10.81 21.34
C ARG A 335 4.26 -9.65 20.72
N VAL A 336 5.47 -9.37 21.20
CA VAL A 336 6.41 -8.41 20.62
C VAL A 336 7.18 -9.10 19.49
N VAL A 337 7.01 -8.59 18.26
CA VAL A 337 7.70 -9.03 17.04
C VAL A 337 8.95 -8.20 16.79
N ASN A 338 8.84 -6.87 16.86
CA ASN A 338 9.98 -5.95 16.85
C ASN A 338 9.99 -5.16 18.15
N THR A 339 11.19 -4.95 18.69
CA THR A 339 11.42 -4.24 19.95
C THR A 339 11.68 -2.77 19.69
N ASP A 340 11.50 -1.97 20.73
CA ASP A 340 11.85 -0.55 20.79
C ASP A 340 12.12 -0.14 22.26
N PRO A 341 12.27 1.16 22.59
CA PRO A 341 12.52 1.57 23.97
C PRO A 341 11.41 1.18 24.97
N VAL A 342 10.14 1.06 24.56
CA VAL A 342 9.03 0.66 25.43
C VAL A 342 8.97 -0.87 25.53
N TRP A 343 9.09 -1.55 24.39
CA TRP A 343 8.99 -3.00 24.23
C TRP A 343 10.39 -3.61 24.04
N THR A 344 11.08 -3.87 25.14
CA THR A 344 12.52 -4.19 25.09
C THR A 344 12.84 -5.68 24.83
N HIS A 345 11.87 -6.59 25.01
CA HIS A 345 12.06 -8.03 24.80
C HIS A 345 11.09 -8.58 23.75
N ARG A 346 11.61 -9.40 22.84
CA ARG A 346 10.79 -10.17 21.88
C ARG A 346 10.09 -11.33 22.59
N GLY A 347 8.88 -11.66 22.14
CA GLY A 347 8.14 -12.80 22.67
C GLY A 347 6.80 -12.43 23.29
N ARG A 348 6.21 -13.40 23.99
CA ARG A 348 4.88 -13.24 24.60
C ARG A 348 4.95 -12.24 25.74
N VAL A 349 3.96 -11.36 25.81
CA VAL A 349 3.75 -10.44 26.93
C VAL A 349 2.88 -11.15 27.96
N ASP A 350 3.27 -11.08 29.23
CA ASP A 350 2.56 -11.66 30.36
C ASP A 350 2.35 -10.62 31.49
N ASP A 351 1.89 -11.08 32.65
CA ASP A 351 1.64 -10.25 33.83
C ASP A 351 2.91 -9.67 34.47
N SER A 352 4.08 -10.23 34.16
CA SER A 352 5.38 -9.76 34.63
C SER A 352 5.97 -8.64 33.77
N TRP A 353 5.37 -8.33 32.61
CA TRP A 353 5.86 -7.30 31.71
C TRP A 353 5.97 -5.92 32.36
N VAL A 354 7.09 -5.25 32.12
CA VAL A 354 7.40 -3.89 32.59
C VAL A 354 7.93 -3.07 31.41
N PRO A 355 7.42 -1.85 31.17
CA PRO A 355 7.93 -0.99 30.09
C PRO A 355 9.35 -0.53 30.37
N PHE A 356 10.15 -0.29 29.33
CA PHE A 356 11.55 0.17 29.44
C PHE A 356 12.46 -0.76 30.26
N ALA A 357 12.09 -2.04 30.41
CA ALA A 357 12.92 -2.99 31.14
C ALA A 357 14.30 -3.09 30.46
N PRO A 358 15.40 -3.16 31.22
CA PRO A 358 16.73 -3.29 30.63
C PRO A 358 16.78 -4.50 29.71
N ALA A 359 17.34 -4.33 28.52
CA ALA A 359 17.60 -5.45 27.63
C ALA A 359 18.49 -6.43 28.39
N VAL A 360 18.08 -7.69 28.49
CA VAL A 360 18.94 -8.72 29.06
C VAL A 360 19.95 -9.03 27.96
N GLU A 361 21.22 -8.70 28.20
CA GLU A 361 22.34 -8.97 27.26
C GLU A 361 22.48 -10.45 26.91
#